data_AF-A0A7Y6QL21-F1
#
_entry.id   AF-A0A7Y6QL21-F1
#
_cell.length_a   1.000
_cell.length_b   1.000
_cell.length_c   1.000
_cell.angle_alpha   90.00
_cell.angle_beta   90.00
_cell.angle_gamma   90.00
#
_symmetry.space_group_name_H-M   'P 1'
#
loop_
_entity.id
_entity.type
_entity.pdbx_description
1 polymer ?
#
loop_
_entity_poly.entity_id
_entity_poly.type
_entity_poly.pdbx_seq_one_letter_code
_entity_poly.pdbx_strand_id
1 'polypeptide(L)'
;MPAPTPQFSSRRRHLLRLMAAGAALPWLPACGPLPLQQGAPPLLAGDLLVDVHCHAFNAADLPVRGFIQHVALHDDEEQIVFAGMERSLLPWLAALLIEFIGSAAKSAREELEEIEAGAAKAASGQRIEDELVRALLAVFGTPGPGLKNLRPQDLPDNEAGRTALLRAIRAETGGDKSLFGILNEAEARATARSLLSGVGVIARYIRWGATLLLDRRDIVARLLGLYTPPNAKALFTPALVDLSLWLDDEPQSDLESQIRVMERIQRLQTTAALHCFVPLDPWRQLIDVSTRQRRTALDLVRWAIEEMGFVGVKLYPPMGFLPAENSRFNLSYPERAGDNPLFPLYLDHALDQLYRYAAAAGVPIMAHAADSNGAATGYSARAAPRFWQPVLKAYPGLRLNLGHFGGFEHSLMQPPAEDWEEMVGQLDAAWPDDRVFADLSYLSELLPGRDAAKAKHVRRQMAGFLARHDPQLRHLMYGSDWVMLGKEKDHERYTGTVSRELATLGLDAARSKRFLAGNALRFLGLHQGQAGRQRLEDYYRRHQLDAGWLQRVDQYRAS
;
A
#
# COMPACT_ATOMS: atom_id res chain seq x y z
N MET A 1 -56.51 -20.64 19.10
CA MET A 1 -56.28 -21.88 18.31
C MET A 1 -56.08 -21.47 16.87
N PRO A 2 -54.97 -21.86 16.24
CA PRO A 2 -54.94 -23.14 15.52
C PRO A 2 -53.61 -23.92 15.60
N ALA A 3 -53.70 -25.22 15.33
CA ALA A 3 -52.65 -26.13 14.87
C ALA A 3 -53.02 -26.56 13.42
N PRO A 4 -52.19 -27.27 12.63
CA PRO A 4 -50.96 -27.98 12.99
C PRO A 4 -49.77 -27.84 12.01
N THR A 5 -48.60 -28.27 12.53
CA THR A 5 -47.39 -28.74 11.83
C THR A 5 -47.64 -29.85 10.81
N PRO A 6 -46.66 -30.08 9.92
CA PRO A 6 -46.18 -31.43 9.67
C PRO A 6 -44.67 -31.59 9.95
N GLN A 7 -44.36 -32.59 10.76
CA GLN A 7 -43.05 -33.24 10.88
C GLN A 7 -42.88 -34.28 9.77
N PHE A 8 -41.68 -34.43 9.20
CA PHE A 8 -41.09 -35.71 8.76
C PHE A 8 -39.56 -35.55 8.82
N SER A 9 -38.90 -36.01 9.88
CA SER A 9 -38.36 -37.36 10.12
C SER A 9 -37.16 -37.74 9.26
N SER A 10 -36.09 -38.07 9.99
CA SER A 10 -34.75 -38.49 9.60
C SER A 10 -34.61 -39.87 8.95
N ARG A 11 -33.54 -40.09 8.15
CA ARG A 11 -32.46 -41.12 8.30
C ARG A 11 -31.97 -41.74 6.98
N ARG A 12 -30.66 -41.54 6.75
CA ARG A 12 -29.60 -42.43 6.22
C ARG A 12 -29.93 -43.89 5.82
N ARG A 13 -29.30 -44.34 4.71
CA ARG A 13 -28.33 -45.48 4.55
C ARG A 13 -28.01 -45.67 3.05
N HIS A 14 -26.77 -45.65 2.55
CA HIS A 14 -25.58 -46.53 2.66
C HIS A 14 -25.46 -47.59 1.55
N LEU A 15 -24.26 -47.60 0.91
CA LEU A 15 -23.46 -48.71 0.33
C LEU A 15 -22.17 -48.01 -0.23
N LEU A 16 -20.91 -48.10 0.26
CA LEU A 16 -20.00 -49.18 0.69
C LEU A 16 -19.93 -50.33 -0.33
N ARG A 17 -18.79 -50.88 -0.81
CA ARG A 17 -17.32 -50.67 -0.68
C ARG A 17 -16.61 -51.69 -1.61
N LEU A 18 -15.26 -51.66 -1.62
CA LEU A 18 -14.26 -52.74 -1.88
C LEU A 18 -13.64 -52.78 -3.29
N MET A 19 -12.33 -53.02 -3.52
CA MET A 19 -11.07 -53.23 -2.76
C MET A 19 -9.92 -53.05 -3.79
N ALA A 20 -8.82 -52.32 -3.54
CA ALA A 20 -7.56 -52.62 -2.81
C ALA A 20 -6.40 -53.22 -3.67
N ALA A 21 -5.18 -52.73 -3.35
CA ALA A 21 -3.81 -53.12 -3.75
C ALA A 21 -3.31 -52.67 -5.14
N GLY A 22 -2.13 -52.09 -5.32
CA GLY A 22 -1.04 -51.70 -4.42
C GLY A 22 0.21 -51.34 -5.24
N ALA A 23 0.99 -50.35 -4.81
CA ALA A 23 2.45 -50.25 -4.97
C ALA A 23 2.94 -48.91 -4.39
N ALA A 24 3.91 -48.98 -3.50
CA ALA A 24 4.57 -47.85 -2.85
C ALA A 24 5.63 -47.22 -3.76
N LEU A 25 5.76 -45.88 -3.72
CA LEU A 25 6.99 -45.10 -3.94
C LEU A 25 6.76 -43.68 -3.35
N PRO A 26 7.78 -43.01 -2.80
CA PRO A 26 7.62 -41.83 -1.95
C PRO A 26 7.40 -40.58 -2.82
N TRP A 27 6.23 -39.97 -2.73
CA TRP A 27 5.98 -38.67 -3.34
C TRP A 27 6.17 -37.59 -2.26
N LEU A 28 7.33 -36.95 -2.31
CA LEU A 28 7.55 -35.63 -1.74
C LEU A 28 6.50 -34.68 -2.36
N PRO A 29 5.69 -33.93 -1.59
CA PRO A 29 4.91 -32.85 -2.16
C PRO A 29 5.87 -31.68 -2.42
N ALA A 30 6.46 -31.66 -3.61
CA ALA A 30 6.97 -30.43 -4.17
C ALA A 30 5.79 -29.47 -4.36
N CYS A 31 5.86 -28.32 -3.70
CA CYS A 31 5.04 -27.16 -4.01
C CYS A 31 5.24 -26.80 -5.49
N GLY A 32 4.32 -27.22 -6.35
CA GLY A 32 4.21 -26.76 -7.74
C GLY A 32 3.03 -25.78 -7.87
N PRO A 33 3.17 -24.67 -8.62
CA PRO A 33 2.06 -23.77 -8.88
C PRO A 33 0.98 -24.48 -9.72
N LEU A 34 -0.28 -24.29 -9.34
CA LEU A 34 -1.44 -24.77 -10.09
C LEU A 34 -1.42 -24.24 -11.54
N PRO A 35 -1.86 -25.05 -12.53
CA PRO A 35 -1.77 -24.70 -13.93
C PRO A 35 -2.69 -23.54 -14.31
N LEU A 36 -2.11 -22.51 -14.93
CA LEU A 36 -2.79 -21.40 -15.59
C LEU A 36 -3.45 -21.88 -16.89
N GLN A 37 -4.78 -21.75 -16.99
CA GLN A 37 -5.42 -21.59 -18.29
C GLN A 37 -6.80 -20.92 -18.17
N GLN A 38 -6.96 -19.70 -18.69
CA GLN A 38 -7.61 -19.44 -19.99
C GLN A 38 -7.83 -17.91 -20.19
N GLY A 39 -7.29 -17.38 -21.30
CA GLY A 39 -7.66 -16.09 -21.91
C GLY A 39 -7.08 -14.82 -21.30
N ALA A 40 -5.77 -14.58 -21.42
CA ALA A 40 -5.19 -13.27 -21.16
C ALA A 40 -5.47 -12.32 -22.36
N PRO A 41 -6.06 -11.12 -22.19
CA PRO A 41 -5.70 -9.99 -23.02
C PRO A 41 -4.24 -9.64 -22.71
N PRO A 42 -3.41 -9.34 -23.71
CA PRO A 42 -1.99 -9.20 -23.50
C PRO A 42 -1.73 -7.93 -22.68
N LEU A 43 -1.12 -8.09 -21.49
CA LEU A 43 0.01 -7.22 -21.17
C LEU A 43 0.89 -7.29 -22.42
N LEU A 44 0.98 -6.18 -23.16
CA LEU A 44 1.59 -6.18 -24.49
C LEU A 44 3.02 -6.72 -24.33
N ALA A 45 3.24 -7.95 -24.80
CA ALA A 45 4.50 -8.64 -24.58
C ALA A 45 5.63 -7.77 -25.16
N GLY A 46 6.58 -7.39 -24.31
CA GLY A 46 7.72 -6.54 -24.69
C GLY A 46 7.55 -5.03 -24.50
N ASP A 47 6.34 -4.53 -24.19
CA ASP A 47 6.11 -3.13 -23.83
C ASP A 47 6.55 -2.81 -22.39
N LEU A 48 6.60 -1.51 -22.08
CA LEU A 48 6.97 -0.98 -20.77
C LEU A 48 5.72 -0.97 -19.87
N LEU A 49 5.88 -1.45 -18.64
CA LEU A 49 4.94 -1.22 -17.55
C LEU A 49 5.52 -0.15 -16.61
N VAL A 50 4.71 0.82 -16.20
CA VAL A 50 5.06 1.74 -15.12
C VAL A 50 4.07 1.54 -13.99
N ASP A 51 4.54 1.00 -12.87
CA ASP A 51 3.80 1.01 -11.61
C ASP A 51 4.11 2.31 -10.89
N VAL A 52 3.26 3.32 -11.15
CA VAL A 52 3.47 4.68 -10.66
C VAL A 52 3.26 4.80 -9.15
N HIS A 53 2.52 3.87 -8.55
CA HIS A 53 2.13 3.93 -7.15
C HIS A 53 2.28 2.55 -6.53
N CYS A 54 3.45 2.30 -5.96
CA CYS A 54 3.75 1.16 -5.12
C CYS A 54 4.51 1.64 -3.88
N HIS A 55 4.79 0.74 -2.94
CA HIS A 55 5.51 1.06 -1.71
C HIS A 55 6.60 0.02 -1.44
N ALA A 56 7.68 0.41 -0.79
CA ALA A 56 8.75 -0.48 -0.37
C ALA A 56 9.33 0.02 0.95
N PHE A 57 8.63 -0.31 2.04
CA PHE A 57 9.04 0.00 3.40
C PHE A 57 8.96 -1.25 4.26
N ASN A 58 9.78 -1.32 5.30
CA ASN A 58 9.67 -2.34 6.33
C ASN A 58 9.16 -1.71 7.64
N ALA A 59 8.97 -2.51 8.69
CA ALA A 59 8.41 -2.03 9.94
C ALA A 59 9.26 -0.95 10.62
N ALA A 60 10.58 -0.92 10.37
CA ALA A 60 11.47 0.10 10.92
C ALA A 60 11.25 1.49 10.27
N ASP A 61 10.53 1.59 9.16
CA ASP A 61 10.14 2.87 8.53
C ASP A 61 8.84 3.45 9.09
N LEU A 62 8.10 2.66 9.88
CA LEU A 62 6.74 2.97 10.26
C LEU A 62 6.64 3.27 11.76
N PRO A 63 5.77 4.21 12.14
CA PRO A 63 5.23 4.25 13.50
C PRO A 63 4.28 3.05 13.69
N VAL A 64 4.84 1.86 13.94
CA VAL A 64 4.13 0.57 13.81
C VAL A 64 2.82 0.55 14.58
N ARG A 65 2.80 1.03 15.83
CA ARG A 65 1.59 0.96 16.65
C ARG A 65 0.48 1.77 16.03
N GLY A 66 0.74 3.05 15.76
CA GLY A 66 -0.26 3.94 15.16
C GLY A 66 -0.61 3.54 13.73
N PHE A 67 0.34 3.02 12.96
CA PHE A 67 0.10 2.49 11.61
C PHE A 67 -0.88 1.32 11.64
N ILE A 68 -0.71 0.36 12.54
CA ILE A 68 -1.64 -0.77 12.64
C ILE A 68 -3.04 -0.32 13.07
N GLN A 69 -3.13 0.57 14.05
CA GLN A 69 -4.39 1.05 14.61
C GLN A 69 -5.19 1.97 13.65
N HIS A 70 -4.51 2.86 12.93
CA HIS A 70 -5.15 3.94 12.16
C HIS A 70 -5.03 3.81 10.64
N VAL A 71 -4.17 2.92 10.13
CA VAL A 71 -3.97 2.75 8.69
C VAL A 71 -4.22 1.31 8.24
N ALA A 72 -3.64 0.33 8.92
CA ALA A 72 -3.72 -1.05 8.43
C ALA A 72 -5.04 -1.75 8.75
N LEU A 73 -5.63 -1.44 9.91
CA LEU A 73 -6.85 -2.06 10.44
C LEU A 73 -7.96 -1.05 10.75
N HIS A 74 -7.79 0.23 10.39
CA HIS A 74 -8.74 1.26 10.83
C HIS A 74 -10.15 1.02 10.29
N ASP A 75 -11.09 1.26 11.19
CA ASP A 75 -12.50 0.89 11.13
C ASP A 75 -13.30 2.16 10.84
N ASP A 76 -13.11 2.76 9.68
CA ASP A 76 -14.19 3.58 9.10
C ASP A 76 -15.20 2.58 8.55
N GLU A 77 -16.48 2.74 8.94
CA GLU A 77 -17.55 1.74 8.99
C GLU A 77 -17.81 0.91 7.71
N GLU A 78 -17.13 1.20 6.61
CA GLU A 78 -17.34 0.64 5.27
C GLU A 78 -16.11 -0.01 4.62
N GLN A 79 -14.93 -0.10 5.26
CA GLN A 79 -13.81 -0.84 4.65
C GLN A 79 -14.13 -2.33 4.48
N ILE A 80 -14.30 -2.72 3.21
CA ILE A 80 -14.90 -3.95 2.69
C ILE A 80 -14.16 -5.24 3.12
N VAL A 81 -12.99 -5.13 3.73
CA VAL A 81 -12.11 -6.27 4.04
C VAL A 81 -12.57 -7.06 5.27
N PHE A 82 -13.30 -6.43 6.20
CA PHE A 82 -13.77 -7.10 7.42
C PHE A 82 -15.09 -7.86 7.28
N ALA A 83 -15.64 -8.01 6.06
CA ALA A 83 -16.94 -8.63 5.78
C ALA A 83 -17.09 -10.12 6.20
N GLY A 84 -16.11 -10.72 6.89
CA GLY A 84 -16.20 -12.07 7.44
C GLY A 84 -15.51 -12.31 8.78
N MET A 85 -14.90 -11.29 9.40
CA MET A 85 -14.30 -11.41 10.74
C MET A 85 -15.16 -10.70 11.77
N GLU A 86 -15.41 -11.35 12.90
CA GLU A 86 -16.19 -10.75 13.98
C GLU A 86 -15.42 -9.52 14.53
N ARG A 87 -16.06 -8.34 14.57
CA ARG A 87 -15.42 -7.08 15.02
C ARG A 87 -14.77 -7.20 16.40
N SER A 88 -15.28 -8.09 17.26
CA SER A 88 -14.73 -8.40 18.59
C SER A 88 -13.29 -8.93 18.56
N LEU A 89 -12.81 -9.43 17.41
CA LEU A 89 -11.46 -9.97 17.24
C LEU A 89 -10.40 -8.89 16.95
N LEU A 90 -10.82 -7.74 16.40
CA LEU A 90 -9.90 -6.73 15.87
C LEU A 90 -8.92 -6.18 16.90
N PRO A 91 -9.33 -5.83 18.14
CA PRO A 91 -8.40 -5.30 19.13
C PRO A 91 -7.24 -6.27 19.45
N TRP A 92 -7.54 -7.57 19.58
CA TRP A 92 -6.51 -8.57 19.86
C TRP A 92 -5.70 -8.96 18.63
N LEU A 93 -6.26 -8.88 17.42
CA LEU A 93 -5.50 -9.06 16.19
C LEU A 93 -4.52 -7.90 15.99
N ALA A 94 -4.98 -6.66 16.25
CA ALA A 94 -4.13 -5.48 16.27
C ALA A 94 -3.00 -5.65 17.30
N ALA A 95 -3.32 -6.10 18.52
CA ALA A 95 -2.30 -6.32 19.55
C ALA A 95 -1.25 -7.37 19.13
N LEU A 96 -1.68 -8.49 18.53
CA LEU A 96 -0.77 -9.51 17.99
C LEU A 96 0.10 -8.95 16.87
N LEU A 97 -0.48 -8.19 15.94
CA LEU A 97 0.26 -7.61 14.82
C LEU A 97 1.23 -6.52 15.28
N ILE A 98 0.87 -5.68 16.24
CA ILE A 98 1.76 -4.65 16.81
C ILE A 98 2.94 -5.32 17.51
N GLU A 99 2.70 -6.35 18.32
CA GLU A 99 3.78 -7.08 18.98
C GLU A 99 4.70 -7.77 17.95
N PHE A 100 4.13 -8.41 16.93
CA PHE A 100 4.87 -9.12 15.90
C PHE A 100 5.64 -8.19 14.96
N ILE A 101 5.00 -7.15 14.42
CA ILE A 101 5.57 -6.23 13.44
C ILE A 101 6.51 -5.22 14.10
N GLY A 102 6.25 -4.82 15.34
CA GLY A 102 7.12 -3.93 16.12
C GLY A 102 8.42 -4.59 16.57
N SER A 103 8.72 -5.78 16.07
CA SER A 103 9.93 -6.54 16.36
C SER A 103 10.93 -6.46 15.21
N ALA A 104 12.22 -6.71 15.52
CA ALA A 104 13.32 -7.22 14.70
C ALA A 104 13.48 -6.82 13.20
N ALA A 105 12.72 -5.87 12.66
CA ALA A 105 12.94 -5.30 11.35
C ALA A 105 14.24 -4.50 11.40
N LYS A 106 15.09 -4.73 10.39
CA LYS A 106 16.38 -4.05 10.31
C LYS A 106 16.18 -2.57 10.00
N SER A 107 16.87 -1.70 10.73
CA SER A 107 16.86 -0.27 10.41
C SER A 107 17.47 0.00 9.04
N ALA A 108 17.12 1.14 8.44
CA ALA A 108 17.68 1.55 7.16
C ALA A 108 19.22 1.65 7.20
N ARG A 109 19.80 2.08 8.33
CA ARG A 109 21.26 2.19 8.51
C ARG A 109 21.94 0.83 8.55
N GLU A 110 21.45 -0.08 9.38
CA GLU A 110 21.99 -1.44 9.48
C GLU A 110 21.90 -2.18 8.13
N GLU A 111 20.77 -2.04 7.42
CA GLU A 111 20.61 -2.64 6.10
C GLU A 111 21.58 -2.05 5.08
N LEU A 112 21.77 -0.73 5.07
CA LEU A 112 22.72 -0.08 4.18
C LEU A 112 24.16 -0.55 4.44
N GLU A 113 24.58 -0.61 5.70
CA GLU A 113 25.91 -1.09 6.10
C GLU A 113 26.16 -2.52 5.62
N GLU A 114 25.19 -3.41 5.76
CA GLU A 114 25.28 -4.78 5.25
C GLU A 114 25.40 -4.84 3.72
N ILE A 115 24.60 -4.03 3.01
CA ILE A 115 24.64 -3.95 1.55
C ILE A 115 26.00 -3.43 1.07
N GLU A 116 26.57 -2.44 1.75
CA GLU A 116 27.88 -1.88 1.42
C GLU A 116 29.03 -2.84 1.74
N ALA A 117 28.90 -3.63 2.82
CA ALA A 117 29.84 -4.69 3.15
C ALA A 117 29.77 -5.90 2.19
N GLY A 118 28.81 -5.93 1.26
CA GLY A 118 28.59 -7.07 0.37
C GLY A 118 28.08 -8.31 1.10
N ALA A 119 27.46 -8.13 2.27
CA ALA A 119 26.96 -9.24 3.07
C ALA A 119 25.89 -10.02 2.29
N ALA A 120 26.03 -11.35 2.30
CA ALA A 120 25.04 -12.24 1.74
C ALA A 120 23.68 -12.00 2.40
N LYS A 121 22.61 -12.22 1.65
CA LYS A 121 21.24 -12.13 2.16
C LYS A 121 21.06 -13.12 3.32
N ALA A 122 20.84 -12.60 4.53
CA ALA A 122 20.57 -13.42 5.69
C ALA A 122 19.21 -14.12 5.53
N ALA A 123 19.11 -15.38 5.98
CA ALA A 123 17.85 -16.10 5.97
C ALA A 123 16.89 -15.49 7.02
N SER A 124 15.94 -14.67 6.58
CA SER A 124 14.95 -14.01 7.46
C SER A 124 13.85 -14.97 7.96
N GLY A 125 13.65 -16.11 7.31
CA GLY A 125 12.53 -17.02 7.60
C GLY A 125 12.50 -17.55 9.03
N GLN A 126 13.63 -18.03 9.55
CA GLN A 126 13.69 -18.55 10.92
C GLN A 126 13.49 -17.43 11.95
N ARG A 127 14.10 -16.26 11.73
CA ARG A 127 13.89 -15.08 12.57
C ARG A 127 12.40 -14.71 12.64
N ILE A 128 11.74 -14.62 11.49
CA ILE A 128 10.31 -14.27 11.40
C ILE A 128 9.44 -15.31 12.12
N GLU A 129 9.72 -16.60 11.97
CA GLU A 129 9.02 -17.64 12.74
C GLU A 129 9.20 -17.44 14.24
N ASP A 130 10.43 -17.22 14.71
CA ASP A 130 10.72 -17.03 16.12
C ASP A 130 10.04 -15.75 16.67
N GLU A 131 10.01 -14.66 15.90
CA GLU A 131 9.29 -13.44 16.27
C GLU A 131 7.78 -13.67 16.41
N LEU A 132 7.18 -14.41 15.49
CA LEU A 132 5.76 -14.75 15.57
C LEU A 132 5.46 -15.65 16.77
N VAL A 133 6.35 -16.60 17.09
CA VAL A 133 6.23 -17.42 18.29
C VAL A 133 6.25 -16.56 19.54
N ARG A 134 7.18 -15.60 19.64
CA ARG A 134 7.23 -14.67 20.78
C ARG A 134 5.95 -13.85 20.91
N ALA A 135 5.45 -13.30 19.80
CA ALA A 135 4.21 -12.52 19.81
C ALA A 135 2.98 -13.38 20.19
N LEU A 136 2.88 -14.62 19.69
CA LEU A 136 1.81 -15.55 20.08
C LEU A 136 1.86 -15.90 21.57
N LEU A 137 3.06 -16.09 22.14
CA LEU A 137 3.22 -16.33 23.58
C LEU A 137 2.98 -15.05 24.41
N ALA A 138 3.31 -13.87 23.90
CA ALA A 138 2.98 -12.60 24.56
C ALA A 138 1.47 -12.39 24.68
N VAL A 139 0.72 -12.69 23.61
CA VAL A 139 -0.73 -12.53 23.59
C VAL A 139 -1.44 -13.69 24.30
N PHE A 140 -1.06 -14.94 24.03
CA PHE A 140 -1.82 -16.13 24.46
C PHE A 140 -1.10 -17.02 25.47
N GLY A 141 0.13 -16.71 25.87
CA GLY A 141 0.92 -17.44 26.86
C GLY A 141 0.51 -17.18 28.32
N THR A 142 0.88 -18.05 29.25
CA THR A 142 0.80 -17.81 30.70
C THR A 142 1.87 -18.62 31.46
N PRO A 143 2.78 -17.96 32.19
CA PRO A 143 3.03 -16.52 32.12
C PRO A 143 3.53 -16.16 30.71
N GLY A 144 2.90 -15.17 30.07
CA GLY A 144 3.42 -14.61 28.82
C GLY A 144 4.56 -13.62 29.12
N PRO A 145 5.48 -13.37 28.17
CA PRO A 145 6.53 -12.35 28.32
C PRO A 145 6.00 -10.90 28.40
N GLY A 146 4.68 -10.69 28.29
CA GLY A 146 4.04 -9.38 28.18
C GLY A 146 4.13 -8.80 26.77
N LEU A 147 3.27 -7.82 26.48
CA LEU A 147 3.24 -7.08 25.22
C LEU A 147 4.15 -5.85 25.36
N LYS A 148 5.30 -5.85 24.67
CA LYS A 148 6.34 -4.82 24.83
C LYS A 148 6.14 -3.63 23.90
N ASN A 149 5.49 -3.86 22.76
CA ASN A 149 5.29 -2.85 21.72
C ASN A 149 3.95 -2.09 21.86
N LEU A 150 3.20 -2.37 22.94
CA LEU A 150 1.95 -1.69 23.27
C LEU A 150 2.11 -0.84 24.53
N ARG A 151 1.48 0.34 24.54
CA ARG A 151 1.37 1.14 25.75
C ARG A 151 0.26 0.56 26.63
N PRO A 152 0.33 0.70 27.96
CA PRO A 152 -0.69 0.16 28.87
C PRO A 152 -2.13 0.58 28.52
N GLN A 153 -2.32 1.82 28.05
CA GLN A 153 -3.63 2.34 27.64
C GLN A 153 -4.17 1.77 26.32
N ASP A 154 -3.31 1.18 25.48
CA ASP A 154 -3.70 0.58 24.20
C ASP A 154 -3.96 -0.93 24.32
N LEU A 155 -3.77 -1.51 25.52
CA LEU A 155 -4.02 -2.92 25.76
C LEU A 155 -5.53 -3.20 25.69
N PRO A 156 -5.96 -4.18 24.88
CA PRO A 156 -7.36 -4.61 24.89
C PRO A 156 -7.75 -5.16 26.27
N ASP A 157 -8.91 -4.76 26.78
CA ASP A 157 -9.45 -5.18 28.08
C ASP A 157 -10.42 -6.38 27.98
N ASN A 158 -10.78 -6.80 26.76
CA ASN A 158 -11.81 -7.81 26.50
C ASN A 158 -11.25 -9.25 26.39
N GLU A 159 -11.08 -9.94 27.52
CA GLU A 159 -10.59 -11.34 27.54
C GLU A 159 -11.42 -12.32 26.67
N ALA A 160 -12.71 -12.03 26.48
CA ALA A 160 -13.57 -12.77 25.55
C ALA A 160 -13.09 -12.67 24.09
N GLY A 161 -12.66 -11.48 23.64
CA GLY A 161 -12.10 -11.25 22.31
C GLY A 161 -10.77 -11.98 22.11
N ARG A 162 -9.94 -12.02 23.16
CA ARG A 162 -8.68 -12.77 23.18
C ARG A 162 -8.91 -14.26 22.95
N THR A 163 -9.84 -14.84 23.71
CA THR A 163 -10.20 -16.25 23.60
C THR A 163 -10.82 -16.58 22.24
N ALA A 164 -11.67 -15.68 21.73
CA ALA A 164 -12.30 -15.83 20.42
C ALA A 164 -11.26 -15.79 19.28
N LEU A 165 -10.26 -14.91 19.37
CA LEU A 165 -9.18 -14.82 18.39
C LEU A 165 -8.34 -16.10 18.38
N LEU A 166 -7.97 -16.63 19.54
CA LEU A 166 -7.22 -17.88 19.61
C LEU A 166 -8.01 -19.06 19.01
N ARG A 167 -9.32 -19.11 19.25
CA ARG A 167 -10.19 -20.12 18.64
C ARG A 167 -10.24 -19.96 17.12
N ALA A 168 -10.31 -18.72 16.62
CA ALA A 168 -10.29 -18.45 15.19
C ALA A 168 -8.95 -18.87 14.55
N ILE A 169 -7.82 -18.58 15.20
CA ILE A 169 -6.49 -19.05 14.81
C ILE A 169 -6.46 -20.58 14.73
N ARG A 170 -6.86 -21.27 15.80
CA ARG A 170 -6.91 -22.75 15.82
C ARG A 170 -7.80 -23.30 14.71
N ALA A 171 -8.91 -22.64 14.43
CA ALA A 171 -9.82 -23.06 13.37
C ALA A 171 -9.20 -22.93 11.97
N GLU A 172 -8.37 -21.91 11.76
CA GLU A 172 -7.69 -21.68 10.49
C GLU A 172 -6.45 -22.59 10.33
N THR A 173 -5.74 -22.90 11.42
CA THR A 173 -4.51 -23.71 11.39
C THR A 173 -4.74 -25.21 11.54
N GLY A 174 -6.00 -25.64 11.70
CA GLY A 174 -6.37 -27.06 11.89
C GLY A 174 -6.12 -27.59 13.31
N GLY A 175 -5.94 -26.70 14.28
CA GLY A 175 -5.82 -27.04 15.70
C GLY A 175 -7.17 -27.37 16.37
N ASP A 176 -7.10 -27.94 17.58
CA ASP A 176 -8.29 -28.33 18.35
C ASP A 176 -9.04 -27.10 18.88
N LYS A 177 -10.22 -26.81 18.29
CA LYS A 177 -11.08 -25.68 18.66
C LYS A 177 -11.72 -25.81 20.04
N SER A 178 -11.71 -27.01 20.64
CA SER A 178 -12.30 -27.30 21.94
C SER A 178 -11.38 -26.94 23.11
N LEU A 179 -10.08 -26.78 22.84
CA LEU A 179 -9.13 -26.30 23.84
C LEU A 179 -9.45 -24.83 24.16
N PHE A 180 -9.75 -24.58 25.42
CA PHE A 180 -9.80 -23.25 26.00
C PHE A 180 -8.44 -22.97 26.65
N GLY A 181 -7.86 -21.81 26.38
CA GLY A 181 -6.67 -21.36 27.11
C GLY A 181 -5.39 -21.33 26.31
N ILE A 182 -4.30 -21.37 27.07
CA ILE A 182 -2.99 -20.78 26.79
C ILE A 182 -2.17 -21.59 25.77
N LEU A 183 -1.36 -20.90 24.97
CA LEU A 183 -0.36 -21.56 24.12
C LEU A 183 0.91 -21.88 24.91
N ASN A 184 1.39 -23.12 24.84
CA ASN A 184 2.78 -23.43 25.17
C ASN A 184 3.71 -23.19 23.96
N GLU A 185 5.03 -23.24 24.16
CA GLU A 185 6.02 -22.92 23.12
C GLU A 185 5.91 -23.83 21.88
N ALA A 186 5.69 -25.13 22.07
CA ALA A 186 5.56 -26.08 20.97
C ALA A 186 4.30 -25.81 20.13
N GLU A 187 3.17 -25.51 20.79
CA GLU A 187 1.93 -25.13 20.13
C GLU A 187 2.04 -23.79 19.41
N ALA A 188 2.69 -22.81 20.02
CA ALA A 188 2.95 -21.50 19.41
C ALA A 188 3.80 -21.65 18.15
N ARG A 189 4.84 -22.48 18.18
CA ARG A 189 5.69 -22.76 17.00
C ARG A 189 4.95 -23.48 15.88
N ALA A 190 4.15 -24.49 16.19
CA ALA A 190 3.31 -25.14 15.20
C ALA A 190 2.30 -24.17 14.58
N THR A 191 1.67 -23.34 15.41
CA THR A 191 0.71 -22.30 15.00
C THR A 191 1.38 -21.25 14.10
N ALA A 192 2.57 -20.77 14.48
CA ALA A 192 3.33 -19.80 13.71
C ALA A 192 3.64 -20.32 12.29
N ARG A 193 4.12 -21.56 12.16
CA ARG A 193 4.38 -22.19 10.85
C ARG A 193 3.11 -22.26 10.01
N SER A 194 2.00 -22.72 10.59
CA SER A 194 0.73 -22.82 9.87
C SER A 194 0.18 -21.45 9.45
N LEU A 195 0.37 -20.40 10.24
CA LEU A 195 -0.04 -19.03 9.86
C LEU A 195 0.87 -18.46 8.75
N LEU A 196 2.18 -18.69 8.83
CA LEU A 196 3.14 -18.21 7.83
C LEU A 196 3.00 -18.91 6.47
N SER A 197 2.45 -20.12 6.42
CA SER A 197 2.19 -20.85 5.17
C SER A 197 0.70 -20.94 4.78
N GLY A 198 -0.22 -20.50 5.64
CA GLY A 198 -1.67 -20.67 5.47
C GLY A 198 -2.26 -19.81 4.36
N VAL A 199 -3.57 -19.87 4.12
CA VAL A 199 -4.27 -19.02 3.12
C VAL A 199 -5.54 -18.36 3.65
N GLY A 200 -5.90 -18.65 4.91
CA GLY A 200 -7.07 -18.03 5.54
C GLY A 200 -6.84 -16.56 5.87
N VAL A 201 -7.84 -15.93 6.49
CA VAL A 201 -7.85 -14.49 6.70
C VAL A 201 -6.75 -14.08 7.66
N ILE A 202 -6.64 -14.75 8.81
CA ILE A 202 -5.65 -14.39 9.84
C ILE A 202 -4.23 -14.66 9.30
N ALA A 203 -4.01 -15.80 8.65
CA ALA A 203 -2.75 -16.14 8.01
C ALA A 203 -2.33 -15.09 6.96
N ARG A 204 -3.26 -14.49 6.21
CA ARG A 204 -2.93 -13.42 5.26
C ARG A 204 -2.39 -12.18 5.98
N TYR A 205 -3.05 -11.72 7.03
CA TYR A 205 -2.55 -10.58 7.82
C TYR A 205 -1.20 -10.88 8.48
N ILE A 206 -0.99 -12.11 8.96
CA ILE A 206 0.31 -12.53 9.52
C ILE A 206 1.40 -12.57 8.44
N ARG A 207 1.12 -13.10 7.24
CA ARG A 207 2.09 -13.07 6.12
C ARG A 207 2.36 -11.66 5.61
N TRP A 208 1.36 -10.80 5.61
CA TRP A 208 1.52 -9.39 5.33
C TRP A 208 2.46 -8.73 6.35
N GLY A 209 2.22 -8.93 7.65
CA GLY A 209 3.12 -8.47 8.72
C GLY A 209 4.54 -9.04 8.59
N ALA A 210 4.67 -10.32 8.26
CA ALA A 210 5.96 -10.96 8.01
C ALA A 210 6.72 -10.34 6.83
N THR A 211 6.01 -9.78 5.84
CA THR A 211 6.63 -9.05 4.72
C THR A 211 7.27 -7.75 5.20
N LEU A 212 6.68 -7.09 6.18
CA LEU A 212 7.23 -5.88 6.81
C LEU A 212 8.44 -6.16 7.72
N LEU A 213 8.73 -7.42 8.05
CA LEU A 213 9.92 -7.81 8.81
C LEU A 213 11.13 -8.16 7.92
N LEU A 214 10.97 -8.08 6.60
CA LEU A 214 12.05 -8.31 5.64
C LEU A 214 12.96 -7.08 5.50
N ASP A 215 14.17 -7.30 4.98
CA ASP A 215 15.02 -6.21 4.48
C ASP A 215 14.31 -5.52 3.29
N ARG A 216 14.46 -4.20 3.10
CA ARG A 216 13.84 -3.46 1.99
C ARG A 216 14.26 -4.01 0.63
N ARG A 217 15.51 -4.47 0.47
CA ARG A 217 15.96 -5.14 -0.76
C ARG A 217 15.14 -6.40 -1.10
N ASP A 218 14.65 -7.10 -0.08
CA ASP A 218 13.86 -8.33 -0.23
C ASP A 218 12.40 -8.03 -0.52
N ILE A 219 11.88 -6.97 0.09
CA ILE A 219 10.56 -6.41 -0.19
C ILE A 219 10.51 -5.96 -1.65
N VAL A 220 11.53 -5.22 -2.12
CA VAL A 220 11.67 -4.84 -3.54
C VAL A 220 11.79 -6.07 -4.43
N ALA A 221 12.64 -7.05 -4.10
CA ALA A 221 12.75 -8.27 -4.91
C ALA A 221 11.40 -9.01 -5.03
N ARG A 222 10.59 -9.02 -3.96
CA ARG A 222 9.25 -9.61 -3.96
C ARG A 222 8.25 -8.80 -4.79
N LEU A 223 8.25 -7.46 -4.67
CA LEU A 223 7.48 -6.57 -5.55
C LEU A 223 7.76 -6.89 -7.01
N LEU A 224 9.04 -6.86 -7.39
CA LEU A 224 9.46 -7.08 -8.77
C LEU A 224 9.08 -8.49 -9.24
N GLY A 225 9.28 -9.52 -8.41
CA GLY A 225 8.94 -10.89 -8.74
C GLY A 225 7.43 -11.14 -8.94
N LEU A 226 6.59 -10.40 -8.23
CA LEU A 226 5.13 -10.54 -8.34
C LEU A 226 4.53 -9.68 -9.45
N TYR A 227 5.02 -8.46 -9.62
CA TYR A 227 4.36 -7.44 -10.45
C TYR A 227 5.10 -7.12 -11.75
N THR A 228 6.31 -7.65 -11.99
CA THR A 228 6.96 -7.55 -13.31
C THR A 228 6.39 -8.61 -14.24
N PRO A 229 5.69 -8.23 -15.33
CA PRO A 229 5.18 -9.21 -16.28
C PRO A 229 6.31 -9.97 -16.97
N PRO A 230 6.11 -11.25 -17.33
CA PRO A 230 7.07 -11.98 -18.14
C PRO A 230 7.43 -11.21 -19.43
N ASN A 231 8.72 -11.07 -19.72
CA ASN A 231 9.26 -10.39 -20.90
C ASN A 231 8.95 -8.88 -21.01
N ALA A 232 8.30 -8.27 -20.02
CA ALA A 232 8.15 -6.83 -19.97
C ALA A 232 9.41 -6.16 -19.40
N LYS A 233 9.61 -4.89 -19.77
CA LYS A 233 10.42 -3.99 -18.96
C LYS A 233 9.49 -3.24 -18.03
N ALA A 234 9.97 -2.95 -16.84
CA ALA A 234 9.17 -2.25 -15.84
C ALA A 234 9.93 -1.09 -15.22
N LEU A 235 9.20 -0.04 -14.89
CA LEU A 235 9.60 1.00 -13.96
C LEU A 235 8.66 0.92 -12.76
N PHE A 236 9.23 0.80 -11.56
CA PHE A 236 8.50 0.91 -10.31
C PHE A 236 8.91 2.18 -9.61
N THR A 237 7.94 2.90 -9.04
CA THR A 237 8.21 4.12 -8.28
C THR A 237 7.71 4.03 -6.84
N PRO A 238 8.42 3.29 -5.95
CA PRO A 238 8.03 3.15 -4.57
C PRO A 238 7.89 4.51 -3.89
N ALA A 239 6.73 4.78 -3.31
CA ALA A 239 6.50 5.95 -2.47
C ALA A 239 6.96 5.64 -1.05
N LEU A 240 7.89 6.43 -0.54
CA LEU A 240 8.17 6.47 0.89
C LEU A 240 7.05 7.26 1.57
N VAL A 241 6.89 7.05 2.88
CA VAL A 241 5.85 7.70 3.69
C VAL A 241 6.47 8.32 4.94
N ASP A 242 5.93 9.46 5.36
CA ASP A 242 6.21 10.06 6.68
C ASP A 242 4.88 10.22 7.41
N LEU A 243 4.64 9.34 8.38
CA LEU A 243 3.40 9.28 9.17
C LEU A 243 3.64 9.58 10.66
N SER A 244 4.90 9.76 11.04
CA SER A 244 5.39 9.81 12.43
C SER A 244 4.61 10.82 13.28
N LEU A 245 4.56 12.04 12.79
CA LEU A 245 4.05 13.20 13.48
C LEU A 245 2.53 13.28 13.57
N TRP A 246 1.83 12.26 13.07
CA TRP A 246 0.37 12.20 13.13
C TRP A 246 -0.14 10.98 13.90
N LEU A 247 0.62 9.89 13.93
CA LEU A 247 0.22 8.60 14.52
C LEU A 247 0.67 8.36 15.97
N ASP A 248 1.15 9.41 16.64
CA ASP A 248 1.58 9.44 18.05
C ASP A 248 2.63 8.36 18.38
N ASP A 249 3.47 8.02 17.41
CA ASP A 249 4.49 6.97 17.46
C ASP A 249 5.60 7.33 16.45
N GLU A 250 6.82 6.80 16.64
CA GLU A 250 7.98 7.19 15.85
C GLU A 250 8.64 5.98 15.18
N PRO A 251 9.09 6.10 13.92
CA PRO A 251 9.80 5.01 13.25
C PRO A 251 11.22 4.84 13.82
N GLN A 252 11.75 3.62 13.73
CA GLN A 252 13.14 3.34 14.10
C GLN A 252 14.15 3.97 13.12
N SER A 253 13.79 4.07 11.83
CA SER A 253 14.64 4.60 10.77
C SER A 253 14.29 6.05 10.47
N ASP A 254 15.27 6.94 10.58
CA ASP A 254 15.12 8.32 10.13
C ASP A 254 15.03 8.43 8.60
N LEU A 255 14.31 9.44 8.10
CA LEU A 255 14.06 9.63 6.66
C LEU A 255 15.33 9.73 5.82
N GLU A 256 16.39 10.34 6.33
CA GLU A 256 17.65 10.44 5.58
C GLU A 256 18.25 9.04 5.34
N SER A 257 18.29 8.21 6.38
CA SER A 257 18.75 6.82 6.27
C SER A 257 17.86 6.00 5.34
N GLN A 258 16.53 6.22 5.36
CA GLN A 258 15.59 5.57 4.42
C GLN A 258 15.89 5.94 2.96
N ILE A 259 16.13 7.23 2.67
CA ILE A 259 16.51 7.70 1.33
C ILE A 259 17.82 7.03 0.87
N ARG A 260 18.82 6.93 1.75
CA ARG A 260 20.12 6.32 1.44
C ARG A 260 20.02 4.84 1.11
N VAL A 261 19.32 4.05 1.93
CA VAL A 261 19.18 2.61 1.67
C VAL A 261 18.38 2.35 0.40
N MET A 262 17.31 3.12 0.17
CA MET A 262 16.51 2.98 -1.04
C MET A 262 17.30 3.39 -2.28
N GLU A 263 18.08 4.47 -2.24
CA GLU A 263 18.99 4.83 -3.34
C GLU A 263 19.98 3.71 -3.66
N ARG A 264 20.56 3.08 -2.62
CA ARG A 264 21.47 1.96 -2.82
C ARG A 264 20.76 0.76 -3.44
N ILE A 265 19.54 0.46 -3.01
CA ILE A 265 18.71 -0.62 -3.58
C ILE A 265 18.36 -0.34 -5.04
N GLN A 266 18.02 0.90 -5.40
CA GLN A 266 17.75 1.32 -6.78
C GLN A 266 18.93 1.00 -7.69
N ARG A 267 20.16 1.33 -7.26
CA ARG A 267 21.39 1.06 -8.02
C ARG A 267 21.67 -0.42 -8.25
N LEU A 268 21.19 -1.28 -7.35
CA LEU A 268 21.40 -2.71 -7.43
C LEU A 268 20.35 -3.43 -8.31
N GLN A 269 19.28 -2.74 -8.71
CA GLN A 269 18.25 -3.35 -9.54
C GLN A 269 18.70 -3.50 -11.00
N THR A 270 18.53 -4.70 -11.53
CA THR A 270 18.86 -5.05 -12.93
C THR A 270 17.67 -5.60 -13.71
N THR A 271 16.62 -6.02 -13.00
CA THR A 271 15.41 -6.62 -13.59
C THR A 271 14.39 -5.57 -14.04
N ALA A 272 14.32 -4.44 -13.33
CA ALA A 272 13.45 -3.31 -13.59
C ALA A 272 14.15 -2.00 -13.18
N ALA A 273 13.71 -0.88 -13.75
CA ALA A 273 14.07 0.44 -13.22
C ALA A 273 13.31 0.70 -11.91
N LEU A 274 13.97 1.33 -10.95
CA LEU A 274 13.41 1.64 -9.64
C LEU A 274 13.77 3.08 -9.28
N HIS A 275 12.77 3.94 -9.08
CA HIS A 275 12.99 5.34 -8.69
C HIS A 275 11.90 5.82 -7.75
N CYS A 276 12.27 6.16 -6.52
CA CYS A 276 11.29 6.38 -5.46
C CYS A 276 10.65 7.78 -5.50
N PHE A 277 9.52 7.91 -4.81
CA PHE A 277 8.98 9.19 -4.35
C PHE A 277 9.44 9.45 -2.92
N VAL A 278 9.90 10.67 -2.64
CA VAL A 278 10.34 11.11 -1.29
C VAL A 278 9.13 11.65 -0.54
N PRO A 279 8.91 11.35 0.75
CA PRO A 279 7.77 11.88 1.47
C PRO A 279 8.04 13.31 1.93
N LEU A 280 6.98 14.08 2.10
CA LEU A 280 7.03 15.30 2.90
C LEU A 280 5.82 15.33 3.84
N ASP A 281 6.10 15.48 5.13
CA ASP A 281 5.12 15.88 6.12
C ASP A 281 5.28 17.38 6.40
N PRO A 282 4.26 18.23 6.15
CA PRO A 282 4.36 19.65 6.45
C PRO A 282 4.61 19.92 7.93
N TRP A 283 4.13 19.09 8.85
CA TRP A 283 4.43 19.27 10.27
C TRP A 283 5.90 18.95 10.57
N ARG A 284 6.48 17.90 9.95
CA ARG A 284 7.91 17.59 10.08
C ARG A 284 8.77 18.78 9.66
N GLN A 285 8.44 19.39 8.51
CA GLN A 285 9.13 20.59 8.03
C GLN A 285 9.12 21.72 9.07
N LEU A 286 8.02 21.94 9.77
CA LEU A 286 7.92 22.97 10.81
C LEU A 286 8.81 22.65 12.02
N ILE A 287 8.80 21.39 12.48
CA ILE A 287 9.66 20.96 13.59
C ILE A 287 11.13 21.11 13.20
N ASP A 288 11.51 20.68 12.00
CA ASP A 288 12.90 20.72 11.58
C ASP A 288 13.44 22.14 11.51
N VAL A 289 12.64 23.08 10.95
CA VAL A 289 12.98 24.50 10.91
C VAL A 289 13.10 25.09 12.31
N SER A 290 12.13 24.84 13.19
CA SER A 290 12.11 25.40 14.54
C SER A 290 13.23 24.86 15.44
N THR A 291 13.59 23.59 15.26
CA THR A 291 14.67 22.93 16.01
C THR A 291 16.05 23.08 15.35
N ARG A 292 16.13 23.78 14.21
CA ARG A 292 17.35 24.00 13.43
C ARG A 292 18.07 22.69 13.07
N GLN A 293 17.31 21.72 12.58
CA GLN A 293 17.90 20.49 12.05
C GLN A 293 18.89 20.79 10.93
N ARG A 294 19.92 19.94 10.79
CA ARG A 294 20.95 20.10 9.76
C ARG A 294 20.36 20.05 8.35
N ARG A 295 19.36 19.20 8.15
CA ARG A 295 18.55 19.11 6.92
C ARG A 295 17.09 19.05 7.37
N THR A 296 16.29 19.96 6.83
CA THR A 296 14.84 19.92 6.99
C THR A 296 14.20 18.89 6.06
N ALA A 297 12.94 18.51 6.29
CA ALA A 297 12.18 17.67 5.37
C ALA A 297 12.25 18.18 3.91
N LEU A 298 12.14 19.49 3.68
CA LEU A 298 12.27 20.07 2.34
C LEU A 298 13.70 19.98 1.78
N ASP A 299 14.73 20.07 2.63
CA ASP A 299 16.12 19.84 2.19
C ASP A 299 16.34 18.37 1.79
N LEU A 300 15.75 17.43 2.54
CA LEU A 300 15.77 16.01 2.18
C LEU A 300 15.03 15.75 0.87
N VAL A 301 13.89 16.42 0.63
CA VAL A 301 13.18 16.36 -0.66
C VAL A 301 14.09 16.81 -1.80
N ARG A 302 14.70 18.00 -1.69
CA ARG A 302 15.60 18.53 -2.73
C ARG A 302 16.76 17.59 -2.99
N TRP A 303 17.41 17.13 -1.92
CA TRP A 303 18.52 16.21 -2.00
C TRP A 303 18.14 14.88 -2.66
N ALA A 304 17.00 14.29 -2.29
CA ALA A 304 16.53 13.04 -2.88
C ALA A 304 16.29 13.16 -4.39
N ILE A 305 15.65 14.25 -4.82
CA ILE A 305 15.31 14.50 -6.23
C ILE A 305 16.55 14.88 -7.07
N GLU A 306 17.43 15.74 -6.55
CA GLU A 306 18.53 16.32 -7.31
C GLU A 306 19.77 15.41 -7.34
N GLU A 307 19.95 14.61 -6.29
CA GLU A 307 21.16 13.80 -6.11
C GLU A 307 20.91 12.29 -6.06
N MET A 308 19.77 11.85 -5.50
CA MET A 308 19.54 10.43 -5.17
C MET A 308 18.66 9.68 -6.18
N GLY A 309 18.31 10.33 -7.30
CA GLY A 309 17.55 9.69 -8.38
C GLY A 309 16.08 9.43 -8.05
N PHE A 310 15.50 10.14 -7.08
CA PHE A 310 14.07 10.12 -6.82
C PHE A 310 13.32 10.93 -7.88
N VAL A 311 12.07 10.56 -8.16
CA VAL A 311 11.31 11.10 -9.31
C VAL A 311 10.15 12.01 -8.93
N GLY A 312 9.78 12.10 -7.66
CA GLY A 312 8.69 12.97 -7.21
C GLY A 312 8.53 13.01 -5.69
N VAL A 313 7.51 13.74 -5.23
CA VAL A 313 7.19 13.88 -3.80
C VAL A 313 5.86 13.22 -3.47
N LYS A 314 5.80 12.45 -2.38
CA LYS A 314 4.56 11.87 -1.84
C LYS A 314 4.03 12.74 -0.70
N LEU A 315 2.75 13.09 -0.77
CA LEU A 315 2.00 13.72 0.31
C LEU A 315 0.88 12.80 0.79
N TYR A 316 0.56 12.88 2.08
CA TYR A 316 -0.48 12.07 2.72
C TYR A 316 -1.48 12.93 3.51
N PRO A 317 -2.37 13.70 2.83
CA PRO A 317 -3.38 14.53 3.50
C PRO A 317 -4.23 13.84 4.59
N PRO A 318 -4.60 12.53 4.48
CA PRO A 318 -5.31 11.83 5.56
C PRO A 318 -4.58 11.82 6.91
N MET A 319 -3.28 12.16 6.94
CA MET A 319 -2.56 12.32 8.20
C MET A 319 -3.04 13.52 9.01
N GLY A 320 -3.69 14.51 8.39
CA GLY A 320 -4.34 15.60 9.14
C GLY A 320 -4.14 16.99 8.57
N PHE A 321 -3.82 17.13 7.29
CA PHE A 321 -3.68 18.44 6.65
C PHE A 321 -4.40 18.48 5.30
N LEU A 322 -4.91 19.65 4.93
CA LEU A 322 -5.39 19.91 3.58
C LEU A 322 -4.19 20.25 2.67
N PRO A 323 -4.28 19.99 1.35
CA PRO A 323 -3.29 20.46 0.39
C PRO A 323 -3.02 21.96 0.44
N ALA A 324 -4.02 22.77 0.76
CA ALA A 324 -3.86 24.20 0.99
C ALA A 324 -5.01 24.73 1.85
N GLU A 325 -4.86 25.98 2.29
CA GLU A 325 -5.88 26.73 3.00
C GLU A 325 -6.30 26.09 4.34
N ASN A 326 -5.39 25.36 4.99
CA ASN A 326 -5.59 24.80 6.34
C ASN A 326 -6.06 25.87 7.33
N SER A 327 -5.54 27.09 7.20
CA SER A 327 -5.92 28.26 8.01
C SER A 327 -7.31 28.84 7.74
N ARG A 328 -7.98 28.46 6.64
CA ARG A 328 -9.34 28.91 6.31
C ARG A 328 -10.44 28.06 6.92
N PHE A 329 -10.13 26.81 7.23
CA PHE A 329 -11.10 25.85 7.76
C PHE A 329 -10.90 25.67 9.26
N ASN A 330 -12.00 25.47 9.99
CA ASN A 330 -11.95 25.13 11.40
C ASN A 330 -11.65 23.63 11.57
N LEU A 331 -10.39 23.24 11.36
CA LEU A 331 -9.93 21.86 11.43
C LEU A 331 -9.50 21.49 12.84
N SER A 332 -9.79 20.27 13.25
CA SER A 332 -9.21 19.69 14.47
C SER A 332 -7.79 19.21 14.21
N TYR A 333 -6.91 19.36 15.19
CA TYR A 333 -5.53 18.87 15.17
C TYR A 333 -5.26 18.09 16.46
N PRO A 334 -4.27 17.17 16.48
CA PRO A 334 -3.90 16.47 17.70
C PRO A 334 -3.46 17.46 18.78
N GLU A 335 -3.71 17.15 20.06
CA GLU A 335 -3.37 18.04 21.19
C GLU A 335 -1.89 18.47 21.19
N ARG A 336 -0.98 17.60 20.72
CA ARG A 336 0.45 17.91 20.59
C ARG A 336 0.80 18.93 19.51
N ALA A 337 -0.11 19.23 18.57
CA ALA A 337 -0.01 20.42 17.73
C ALA A 337 -0.17 21.71 18.55
N GLY A 338 -0.74 21.57 19.75
CA GLY A 338 -0.50 22.36 20.96
C GLY A 338 -0.79 23.84 20.82
N ASP A 339 -2.04 24.26 21.06
CA ASP A 339 -2.53 25.63 21.31
C ASP A 339 -1.93 26.75 20.47
N ASN A 340 -1.35 26.44 19.32
CA ASN A 340 -0.80 27.41 18.41
C ASN A 340 -1.87 27.75 17.39
N PRO A 341 -2.57 28.90 17.52
CA PRO A 341 -3.63 29.27 16.58
C PRO A 341 -3.09 29.49 15.16
N LEU A 342 -1.77 29.61 14.99
CA LEU A 342 -1.11 29.74 13.69
C LEU A 342 -0.62 28.41 13.12
N PHE A 343 -0.78 27.28 13.81
CA PHE A 343 -0.37 25.97 13.31
C PHE A 343 -0.92 25.67 11.90
N PRO A 344 -2.22 25.91 11.59
CA PRO A 344 -2.74 25.70 10.24
C PRO A 344 -2.07 26.59 9.19
N LEU A 345 -1.76 27.85 9.54
CA LEU A 345 -1.05 28.79 8.66
C LEU A 345 0.39 28.33 8.40
N TYR A 346 1.03 27.73 9.40
CA TYR A 346 2.37 27.19 9.23
C TYR A 346 2.38 25.94 8.34
N LEU A 347 1.36 25.07 8.43
CA LEU A 347 1.19 23.98 7.47
C LEU A 347 1.06 24.51 6.04
N ASP A 348 0.23 25.54 5.83
CA ASP A 348 0.09 26.20 4.52
C ASP A 348 1.42 26.75 4.01
N HIS A 349 2.24 27.35 4.89
CA HIS A 349 3.56 27.86 4.52
C HIS A 349 4.53 26.74 4.11
N ALA A 350 4.59 25.64 4.86
CA ALA A 350 5.44 24.50 4.54
C ALA A 350 5.05 23.87 3.18
N LEU A 351 3.76 23.74 2.91
CA LEU A 351 3.24 23.23 1.63
C LEU A 351 3.52 24.19 0.47
N ASP A 352 3.34 25.50 0.64
CA ASP A 352 3.69 26.51 -0.36
C ASP A 352 5.18 26.46 -0.75
N GLN A 353 6.09 26.25 0.20
CA GLN A 353 7.51 26.07 -0.09
C GLN A 353 7.78 24.85 -0.98
N LEU A 354 7.12 23.72 -0.68
CA LEU A 354 7.18 22.52 -1.52
C LEU A 354 6.63 22.79 -2.92
N TYR A 355 5.46 23.42 -3.04
CA TYR A 355 4.83 23.65 -4.33
C TYR A 355 5.63 24.59 -5.23
N ARG A 356 6.22 25.66 -4.66
CA ARG A 356 7.14 26.54 -5.40
C ARG A 356 8.33 25.76 -5.95
N TYR A 357 8.95 24.93 -5.11
CA TYR A 357 10.06 24.09 -5.55
C TYR A 357 9.63 23.13 -6.66
N ALA A 358 8.54 22.38 -6.43
CA ALA A 358 8.07 21.36 -7.34
C ALA A 358 7.68 21.93 -8.70
N ALA A 359 6.97 23.06 -8.73
CA ALA A 359 6.61 23.74 -9.97
C ALA A 359 7.83 24.28 -10.72
N ALA A 360 8.79 24.90 -10.01
CA ALA A 360 9.99 25.47 -10.63
C ALA A 360 10.94 24.39 -11.17
N ALA A 361 11.10 23.28 -10.44
CA ALA A 361 11.98 22.18 -10.82
C ALA A 361 11.30 21.15 -11.74
N GLY A 362 10.00 21.30 -12.03
CA GLY A 362 9.24 20.31 -12.79
C GLY A 362 9.21 18.94 -12.08
N VAL A 363 9.01 18.93 -10.77
CA VAL A 363 8.92 17.73 -9.94
C VAL A 363 7.43 17.42 -9.72
N PRO A 364 6.97 16.19 -10.02
CA PRO A 364 5.59 15.79 -9.78
C PRO A 364 5.30 15.54 -8.30
N ILE A 365 4.04 15.72 -7.91
CA ILE A 365 3.52 15.37 -6.59
C ILE A 365 2.50 14.25 -6.74
N MET A 366 2.66 13.21 -5.91
CA MET A 366 1.65 12.19 -5.69
C MET A 366 0.99 12.43 -4.33
N ALA A 367 -0.34 12.45 -4.30
CA ALA A 367 -1.10 12.58 -3.08
C ALA A 367 -1.95 11.33 -2.84
N HIS A 368 -2.10 10.92 -1.57
CA HIS A 368 -3.22 10.06 -1.20
C HIS A 368 -4.52 10.85 -1.41
N ALA A 369 -5.46 10.31 -2.20
CA ALA A 369 -6.69 10.99 -2.60
C ALA A 369 -7.91 10.06 -2.56
N ALA A 370 -7.97 9.18 -1.55
CA ALA A 370 -9.15 8.39 -1.19
C ALA A 370 -9.57 8.66 0.26
N ASP A 371 -10.86 8.48 0.55
CA ASP A 371 -11.45 8.65 1.88
C ASP A 371 -11.13 7.43 2.76
N SER A 372 -9.84 7.27 3.08
CA SER A 372 -9.34 6.13 3.85
C SER A 372 -8.10 6.48 4.66
N ASN A 373 -7.77 5.62 5.62
CA ASN A 373 -6.49 5.61 6.34
C ASN A 373 -6.17 6.93 7.04
N GLY A 374 -7.20 7.59 7.59
CA GLY A 374 -7.06 8.82 8.35
C GLY A 374 -6.36 8.58 9.69
N ALA A 375 -5.47 9.49 10.11
CA ALA A 375 -4.83 9.40 11.42
C ALA A 375 -5.82 9.61 12.59
N ALA A 376 -6.98 10.20 12.32
CA ALA A 376 -8.07 10.37 13.26
C ALA A 376 -9.41 10.45 12.51
N THR A 377 -10.52 10.31 13.25
CA THR A 377 -11.88 10.41 12.70
C THR A 377 -12.06 11.69 11.88
N GLY A 378 -12.52 11.53 10.64
CA GLY A 378 -12.76 12.62 9.69
C GLY A 378 -11.50 13.20 9.03
N TYR A 379 -10.31 12.68 9.32
CA TYR A 379 -9.09 13.16 8.66
C TYR A 379 -8.96 12.65 7.23
N SER A 380 -9.48 11.45 6.94
CA SER A 380 -9.53 10.87 5.60
C SER A 380 -10.17 11.83 4.57
N ALA A 381 -11.25 12.50 4.95
CA ALA A 381 -11.94 13.49 4.12
C ALA A 381 -11.07 14.70 3.70
N ARG A 382 -9.93 14.96 4.38
CA ARG A 382 -8.95 16.00 4.00
C ARG A 382 -8.23 15.67 2.69
N ALA A 383 -8.31 14.42 2.24
CA ALA A 383 -7.77 13.95 0.97
C ALA A 383 -8.67 14.24 -0.25
N ALA A 384 -9.86 14.84 -0.04
CA ALA A 384 -10.80 15.05 -1.12
C ALA A 384 -10.21 15.87 -2.29
N PRO A 385 -10.40 15.44 -3.56
CA PRO A 385 -9.80 16.08 -4.74
C PRO A 385 -10.03 17.60 -4.83
N ARG A 386 -11.22 18.09 -4.45
CA ARG A 386 -11.56 19.52 -4.50
C ARG A 386 -10.56 20.44 -3.80
N PHE A 387 -9.89 19.96 -2.75
CA PHE A 387 -8.92 20.77 -1.99
C PHE A 387 -7.62 21.05 -2.75
N TRP A 388 -7.39 20.41 -3.89
CA TRP A 388 -6.26 20.70 -4.78
C TRP A 388 -6.48 21.89 -5.71
N GLN A 389 -7.73 22.37 -5.88
CA GLN A 389 -8.02 23.50 -6.77
C GLN A 389 -7.20 24.76 -6.47
N PRO A 390 -7.04 25.21 -5.20
CA PRO A 390 -6.23 26.40 -4.90
C PRO A 390 -4.76 26.22 -5.30
N VAL A 391 -4.21 25.02 -5.10
CA VAL A 391 -2.83 24.69 -5.48
C VAL A 391 -2.66 24.74 -7.00
N LEU A 392 -3.54 24.08 -7.75
CA LEU A 392 -3.48 24.04 -9.22
C LEU A 392 -3.64 25.43 -9.86
N LYS A 393 -4.40 26.33 -9.22
CA LYS A 393 -4.51 27.74 -9.63
C LYS A 393 -3.21 28.51 -9.35
N ALA A 394 -2.61 28.32 -8.19
CA ALA A 394 -1.41 29.05 -7.76
C ALA A 394 -0.12 28.61 -8.49
N TYR A 395 -0.02 27.33 -8.88
CA TYR A 395 1.19 26.77 -9.48
C TYR A 395 0.91 26.12 -10.84
N PRO A 396 0.85 26.91 -11.93
CA PRO A 396 0.45 26.44 -13.26
C PRO A 396 1.38 25.37 -13.87
N GLY A 397 2.62 25.23 -13.37
CA GLY A 397 3.57 24.20 -13.81
C GLY A 397 3.54 22.91 -12.97
N LEU A 398 2.73 22.84 -11.91
CA LEU A 398 2.67 21.68 -11.04
C LEU A 398 1.91 20.53 -11.70
N ARG A 399 2.48 19.32 -11.57
CA ARG A 399 1.86 18.06 -11.97
C ARG A 399 1.48 17.25 -10.75
N LEU A 400 0.26 16.78 -10.72
CA LEU A 400 -0.38 16.15 -9.57
C LEU A 400 -0.95 14.79 -9.97
N ASN A 401 -0.67 13.78 -9.15
CA ASN A 401 -1.34 12.49 -9.17
C ASN A 401 -2.21 12.34 -7.92
N LEU A 402 -3.50 12.08 -8.12
CA LEU A 402 -4.48 11.76 -7.09
C LEU A 402 -4.59 10.23 -7.00
N GLY A 403 -3.94 9.65 -6.00
CA GLY A 403 -3.86 8.20 -5.86
C GLY A 403 -5.14 7.56 -5.30
N HIS A 404 -5.32 6.28 -5.61
CA HIS A 404 -6.45 5.43 -5.18
C HIS A 404 -7.80 5.79 -5.81
N PHE A 405 -7.81 6.14 -7.10
CA PHE A 405 -9.03 6.37 -7.85
C PHE A 405 -9.77 5.07 -8.18
N GLY A 406 -11.11 5.12 -8.19
CA GLY A 406 -11.94 4.15 -8.90
C GLY A 406 -12.70 3.16 -8.02
N GLY A 407 -12.69 3.36 -6.70
CA GLY A 407 -13.54 2.59 -5.78
C GLY A 407 -15.03 2.93 -5.93
N PHE A 408 -15.34 4.17 -6.32
CA PHE A 408 -16.70 4.73 -6.49
C PHE A 408 -17.63 4.50 -5.28
N GLU A 409 -17.05 4.38 -4.08
CA GLU A 409 -17.75 4.03 -2.85
C GLU A 409 -18.76 5.13 -2.47
N HIS A 410 -18.37 6.40 -2.60
CA HIS A 410 -19.25 7.54 -2.35
C HIS A 410 -20.50 7.56 -3.24
N SER A 411 -20.42 6.99 -4.44
CA SER A 411 -21.56 6.90 -5.36
C SER A 411 -22.61 5.86 -4.93
N LEU A 412 -22.27 5.01 -3.94
CA LEU A 412 -23.18 4.05 -3.31
C LEU A 412 -23.83 4.60 -2.04
N MET A 413 -23.30 5.69 -1.46
CA MET A 413 -23.82 6.28 -0.22
C MET A 413 -25.23 6.87 -0.41
N GLN A 414 -26.01 6.91 0.67
CA GLN A 414 -27.38 7.45 0.69
C GLN A 414 -27.57 8.43 1.86
N PRO A 415 -27.81 9.74 1.63
CA PRO A 415 -27.81 10.39 0.32
C PRO A 415 -26.41 10.33 -0.33
N PRO A 416 -26.30 10.43 -1.67
CA PRO A 416 -25.01 10.44 -2.33
C PRO A 416 -24.12 11.50 -1.69
N ALA A 417 -22.96 11.06 -1.20
CA ALA A 417 -21.92 11.99 -0.78
C ALA A 417 -21.37 12.71 -2.01
N GLU A 418 -20.56 13.73 -1.76
CA GLU A 418 -19.71 14.31 -2.78
C GLU A 418 -18.90 13.19 -3.48
N ASP A 419 -19.14 12.93 -4.77
CA ASP A 419 -18.50 11.86 -5.55
C ASP A 419 -17.05 12.29 -5.90
N TRP A 420 -16.05 11.61 -5.34
CA TRP A 420 -14.65 12.00 -5.47
C TRP A 420 -14.13 11.76 -6.88
N GLU A 421 -14.52 10.66 -7.52
CA GLU A 421 -14.16 10.39 -8.90
C GLU A 421 -14.75 11.43 -9.86
N GLU A 422 -15.97 11.90 -9.62
CA GLU A 422 -16.54 13.03 -10.37
C GLU A 422 -15.72 14.31 -10.18
N MET A 423 -15.22 14.60 -8.96
CA MET A 423 -14.34 15.75 -8.75
C MET A 423 -13.02 15.63 -9.50
N VAL A 424 -12.44 14.43 -9.58
CA VAL A 424 -11.23 14.19 -10.39
C VAL A 424 -11.52 14.57 -11.84
N GLY A 425 -12.65 14.14 -12.40
CA GLY A 425 -13.05 14.50 -13.76
C GLY A 425 -13.23 16.00 -13.97
N GLN A 426 -13.77 16.71 -12.97
CA GLN A 426 -13.88 18.17 -12.99
C GLN A 426 -12.51 18.88 -12.94
N LEU A 427 -11.55 18.34 -12.17
CA LEU A 427 -10.17 18.85 -12.16
C LEU A 427 -9.50 18.62 -13.51
N ASP A 428 -9.63 17.42 -14.09
CA ASP A 428 -9.06 17.10 -15.41
C ASP A 428 -9.60 18.05 -16.49
N ALA A 429 -10.92 18.30 -16.48
CA ALA A 429 -11.55 19.24 -17.40
C ALA A 429 -11.08 20.69 -17.22
N ALA A 430 -10.81 21.11 -15.98
CA ALA A 430 -10.31 22.45 -15.68
C ALA A 430 -8.80 22.63 -15.96
N TRP A 431 -8.03 21.54 -16.01
CA TRP A 431 -6.57 21.54 -16.23
C TRP A 431 -6.11 20.43 -17.21
N PRO A 432 -6.49 20.51 -18.49
CA PRO A 432 -6.29 19.43 -19.47
C PRO A 432 -4.83 19.21 -19.93
N ASP A 433 -3.91 20.12 -19.58
CA ASP A 433 -2.52 20.16 -20.09
C ASP A 433 -1.57 19.12 -19.44
N ASP A 434 -2.01 17.88 -19.26
CA ASP A 434 -1.24 16.81 -18.60
C ASP A 434 -0.76 17.23 -17.18
N ARG A 435 -1.63 17.93 -16.43
CA ARG A 435 -1.33 18.47 -15.10
C ARG A 435 -1.94 17.68 -13.96
N VAL A 436 -3.12 17.12 -14.18
CA VAL A 436 -3.83 16.30 -13.21
C VAL A 436 -3.93 14.89 -13.77
N PHE A 437 -3.58 13.94 -12.92
CA PHE A 437 -3.66 12.51 -13.17
C PHE A 437 -4.27 11.83 -11.94
N ALA A 438 -4.73 10.61 -12.14
CA ALA A 438 -5.11 9.73 -11.04
C ALA A 438 -4.59 8.32 -11.30
N ASP A 439 -4.42 7.51 -10.25
CA ASP A 439 -3.97 6.12 -10.38
C ASP A 439 -4.98 5.12 -9.84
N LEU A 440 -5.03 3.94 -10.48
CA LEU A 440 -5.84 2.80 -10.03
C LEU A 440 -5.05 1.93 -9.05
N SER A 441 -4.49 2.49 -7.99
CA SER A 441 -3.83 1.69 -6.93
C SER A 441 -4.82 1.22 -5.86
N TYR A 442 -4.61 0.00 -5.34
CA TYR A 442 -5.49 -0.64 -4.36
C TYR A 442 -6.97 -0.80 -4.81
N LEU A 443 -7.26 -1.03 -6.10
CA LEU A 443 -8.63 -1.28 -6.59
C LEU A 443 -9.07 -2.73 -6.34
N SER A 444 -9.22 -3.08 -5.06
CA SER A 444 -9.43 -4.44 -4.58
C SER A 444 -10.75 -5.06 -5.01
N GLU A 445 -11.76 -4.24 -5.31
CA GLU A 445 -13.14 -4.60 -5.67
C GLU A 445 -13.18 -5.45 -6.94
N LEU A 446 -12.16 -5.32 -7.79
CA LEU A 446 -12.02 -6.05 -9.03
C LEU A 446 -11.31 -7.40 -8.89
N LEU A 447 -10.69 -7.70 -7.74
CA LEU A 447 -9.99 -8.97 -7.54
C LEU A 447 -10.93 -10.18 -7.62
N PRO A 448 -10.43 -11.36 -8.05
CA PRO A 448 -11.23 -12.58 -8.10
C PRO A 448 -11.84 -12.95 -6.74
N GLY A 449 -13.09 -13.41 -6.75
CA GLY A 449 -13.78 -13.84 -5.53
C GLY A 449 -14.33 -12.73 -4.65
N ARG A 450 -14.29 -11.47 -5.12
CA ARG A 450 -14.97 -10.33 -4.50
C ARG A 450 -16.46 -10.28 -4.88
N ASP A 451 -17.18 -9.34 -4.25
CA ASP A 451 -18.59 -9.12 -4.51
C ASP A 451 -18.85 -8.73 -5.98
N ALA A 452 -19.54 -9.61 -6.71
CA ALA A 452 -19.85 -9.42 -8.11
C ALA A 452 -20.71 -8.16 -8.37
N ALA A 453 -21.56 -7.76 -7.42
CA ALA A 453 -22.36 -6.55 -7.55
C ALA A 453 -21.48 -5.29 -7.44
N LYS A 454 -20.53 -5.25 -6.49
CA LYS A 454 -19.55 -4.16 -6.38
C LYS A 454 -18.66 -4.08 -7.62
N ALA A 455 -18.12 -5.21 -8.08
CA ALA A 455 -17.32 -5.23 -9.30
C ALA A 455 -18.11 -4.74 -10.54
N LYS A 456 -19.39 -5.13 -10.67
CA LYS A 456 -20.28 -4.63 -11.73
C LYS A 456 -20.54 -3.13 -11.61
N HIS A 457 -20.70 -2.62 -10.39
CA HIS A 457 -20.87 -1.20 -10.13
C HIS A 457 -19.63 -0.42 -10.55
N VAL A 458 -18.44 -0.81 -10.08
CA VAL A 458 -17.15 -0.19 -10.43
C VAL A 458 -16.96 -0.15 -11.95
N ARG A 459 -17.19 -1.26 -12.67
CA ARG A 459 -17.10 -1.28 -14.15
C ARG A 459 -18.01 -0.25 -14.81
N ARG A 460 -19.27 -0.16 -14.35
CA ARG A 460 -20.25 0.78 -14.90
C ARG A 460 -19.85 2.23 -14.65
N GLN A 461 -19.40 2.55 -13.43
CA GLN A 461 -18.97 3.90 -13.09
C GLN A 461 -17.69 4.29 -13.83
N MET A 462 -16.72 3.36 -13.92
CA MET A 462 -15.51 3.56 -14.72
C MET A 462 -15.85 3.85 -16.19
N ALA A 463 -16.74 3.06 -16.81
CA ALA A 463 -17.19 3.32 -18.18
C ALA A 463 -17.83 4.71 -18.32
N GLY A 464 -18.66 5.11 -17.35
CA GLY A 464 -19.31 6.42 -17.32
C GLY A 464 -18.33 7.58 -17.10
N PHE A 465 -17.30 7.39 -16.28
CA PHE A 465 -16.22 8.35 -16.06
C PHE A 465 -15.41 8.55 -17.35
N LEU A 466 -14.94 7.45 -17.95
CA LEU A 466 -14.18 7.51 -19.21
C LEU A 466 -14.99 8.18 -20.32
N ALA A 467 -16.27 7.87 -20.46
CA ALA A 467 -17.10 8.49 -21.49
C ALA A 467 -17.28 10.01 -21.31
N ARG A 468 -17.33 10.49 -20.05
CA ARG A 468 -17.63 11.90 -19.74
C ARG A 468 -16.38 12.77 -19.62
N HIS A 469 -15.34 12.25 -18.96
CA HIS A 469 -14.20 13.03 -18.50
C HIS A 469 -12.89 12.64 -19.18
N ASP A 470 -12.68 11.35 -19.47
CA ASP A 470 -11.40 10.88 -20.04
C ASP A 470 -11.55 9.87 -21.21
N PRO A 471 -12.19 10.25 -22.33
CA PRO A 471 -12.51 9.31 -23.42
C PRO A 471 -11.27 8.76 -24.14
N GLN A 472 -10.14 9.47 -24.02
CA GLN A 472 -8.85 9.10 -24.61
C GLN A 472 -7.90 8.45 -23.60
N LEU A 473 -8.34 8.25 -22.35
CA LEU A 473 -7.59 7.64 -21.25
C LEU A 473 -6.26 8.34 -20.97
N ARG A 474 -6.23 9.67 -20.97
CA ARG A 474 -5.04 10.50 -20.79
C ARG A 474 -4.65 10.75 -19.34
N HIS A 475 -5.56 10.55 -18.39
CA HIS A 475 -5.36 10.99 -17.00
C HIS A 475 -5.22 9.83 -16.02
N LEU A 476 -5.78 8.65 -16.32
CA LEU A 476 -5.65 7.48 -15.45
C LEU A 476 -4.33 6.72 -15.67
N MET A 477 -3.71 6.29 -14.58
CA MET A 477 -2.43 5.58 -14.56
C MET A 477 -2.52 4.25 -13.84
N TYR A 478 -1.67 3.30 -14.22
CA TYR A 478 -1.51 2.07 -13.46
C TYR A 478 -0.65 2.29 -12.20
N GLY A 479 -1.17 1.84 -11.06
CA GLY A 479 -0.46 1.71 -9.79
C GLY A 479 -0.95 0.47 -9.06
N SER A 480 -0.11 -0.18 -8.25
CA SER A 480 -0.52 -1.38 -7.51
C SER A 480 -0.95 -1.10 -6.07
N ASP A 481 -0.17 -0.30 -5.34
CA ASP A 481 -0.15 -0.30 -3.88
C ASP A 481 -0.06 -1.72 -3.29
N TRP A 482 0.85 -2.52 -3.87
CA TRP A 482 0.92 -3.96 -3.64
C TRP A 482 1.08 -4.37 -2.18
N VAL A 483 1.80 -3.58 -1.37
CA VAL A 483 2.08 -3.93 0.02
C VAL A 483 0.79 -3.86 0.84
N MET A 484 -0.07 -2.87 0.56
CA MET A 484 -1.38 -2.77 1.21
C MET A 484 -2.32 -3.83 0.67
N LEU A 485 -2.29 -4.09 -0.64
CA LEU A 485 -3.02 -5.21 -1.26
C LEU A 485 -2.60 -6.58 -0.71
N GLY A 486 -1.43 -6.73 -0.08
CA GLY A 486 -0.95 -8.00 0.47
C GLY A 486 -1.87 -8.63 1.53
N LYS A 487 -2.83 -7.87 2.06
CA LYS A 487 -3.89 -8.33 2.97
C LYS A 487 -5.05 -8.99 2.22
N GLU A 488 -5.24 -8.61 0.96
CA GLU A 488 -6.29 -9.11 0.08
C GLU A 488 -5.98 -10.51 -0.44
N LYS A 489 -7.05 -11.28 -0.66
CA LYS A 489 -6.94 -12.57 -1.32
C LYS A 489 -6.61 -12.37 -2.81
N ASP A 490 -5.74 -13.22 -3.35
CA ASP A 490 -5.35 -13.23 -4.77
C ASP A 490 -4.71 -11.92 -5.27
N HIS A 491 -4.13 -11.13 -4.35
CA HIS A 491 -3.51 -9.85 -4.66
C HIS A 491 -2.37 -9.95 -5.68
N GLU A 492 -1.69 -11.10 -5.75
CA GLU A 492 -0.62 -11.37 -6.72
C GLU A 492 -1.13 -11.32 -8.17
N ARG A 493 -2.44 -11.39 -8.37
CA ARG A 493 -3.10 -11.34 -9.69
C ARG A 493 -3.52 -9.93 -10.09
N TYR A 494 -3.22 -8.91 -9.28
CA TYR A 494 -3.76 -7.56 -9.46
C TYR A 494 -3.46 -6.96 -10.84
N THR A 495 -2.19 -6.93 -11.27
CA THR A 495 -1.78 -6.38 -12.58
C THR A 495 -2.59 -6.99 -13.73
N GLY A 496 -2.68 -8.32 -13.76
CA GLY A 496 -3.42 -9.04 -14.78
C GLY A 496 -4.94 -8.84 -14.68
N THR A 497 -5.45 -8.60 -13.48
CA THR A 497 -6.88 -8.34 -13.24
C THR A 497 -7.27 -6.96 -13.73
N VAL A 498 -6.58 -5.90 -13.29
CA VAL A 498 -6.85 -4.53 -13.76
C VAL A 498 -6.74 -4.44 -15.30
N SER A 499 -5.71 -5.04 -15.89
CA SER A 499 -5.55 -5.10 -17.35
C SER A 499 -6.74 -5.78 -18.05
N ARG A 500 -7.23 -6.91 -17.53
CA ARG A 500 -8.43 -7.59 -18.05
C ARG A 500 -9.67 -6.73 -17.94
N GLU A 501 -9.89 -6.14 -16.78
CA GLU A 501 -11.07 -5.34 -16.50
C GLU A 501 -11.15 -4.13 -17.43
N LEU A 502 -10.02 -3.45 -17.65
CA LEU A 502 -9.93 -2.36 -18.61
C LEU A 502 -10.17 -2.83 -20.07
N ALA A 503 -9.68 -4.01 -20.45
CA ALA A 503 -10.00 -4.58 -21.77
C ALA A 503 -11.51 -4.84 -21.95
N THR A 504 -12.25 -5.20 -20.89
CA THR A 504 -13.71 -5.36 -20.96
C THR A 504 -14.45 -4.05 -21.21
N LEU A 505 -13.82 -2.90 -20.94
CA LEU A 505 -14.35 -1.58 -21.26
C LEU A 505 -14.13 -1.17 -22.72
N GLY A 506 -13.59 -2.08 -23.56
CA GLY A 506 -13.40 -1.85 -24.99
C GLY A 506 -12.20 -0.95 -25.32
N LEU A 507 -11.21 -0.86 -24.43
CA LEU A 507 -9.98 -0.12 -24.70
C LEU A 507 -9.18 -0.76 -25.83
N ASP A 508 -8.78 0.04 -26.80
CA ASP A 508 -7.83 -0.36 -27.82
C ASP A 508 -6.39 -0.45 -27.28
N ALA A 509 -5.48 -0.98 -28.11
CA ALA A 509 -4.07 -1.14 -27.73
C ALA A 509 -3.37 0.19 -27.41
N ALA A 510 -3.75 1.29 -28.07
CA ALA A 510 -3.15 2.60 -27.85
C ALA A 510 -3.53 3.15 -26.47
N ARG A 511 -4.82 3.10 -26.11
CA ARG A 511 -5.31 3.47 -24.77
C ARG A 511 -4.73 2.58 -23.68
N SER A 512 -4.61 1.27 -23.94
CA SER A 512 -3.97 0.34 -23.00
C SER A 512 -2.50 0.70 -22.75
N LYS A 513 -1.72 0.97 -23.80
CA LYS A 513 -0.32 1.40 -23.70
C LYS A 513 -0.17 2.75 -22.99
N ARG A 514 -1.11 3.66 -23.24
CA ARG A 514 -1.18 4.97 -22.60
C ARG A 514 -1.40 4.82 -21.08
N PHE A 515 -2.35 3.99 -20.65
CA PHE A 515 -2.63 3.72 -19.24
C PHE A 515 -1.49 3.00 -18.51
N LEU A 516 -0.95 1.93 -19.12
CA LEU A 516 0.07 1.08 -18.49
C LEU A 516 1.44 1.76 -18.33
N ALA A 517 1.73 2.79 -19.12
CA ALA A 517 3.01 3.49 -19.04
C ALA A 517 2.97 4.94 -19.50
N GLY A 518 2.34 5.23 -20.65
CA GLY A 518 2.43 6.55 -21.29
C GLY A 518 2.05 7.73 -20.38
N ASN A 519 0.95 7.63 -19.65
CA ASN A 519 0.48 8.67 -18.73
C ASN A 519 1.46 8.87 -17.57
N ALA A 520 1.97 7.78 -16.97
CA ALA A 520 2.96 7.86 -15.91
C ALA A 520 4.27 8.51 -16.39
N LEU A 521 4.71 8.24 -17.62
CA LEU A 521 5.90 8.89 -18.19
C LEU A 521 5.70 10.41 -18.39
N ARG A 522 4.49 10.85 -18.78
CA ARG A 522 4.14 12.27 -18.88
C ARG A 522 4.05 12.93 -17.50
N PHE A 523 3.41 12.28 -16.54
CA PHE A 523 3.32 12.72 -15.14
C PHE A 523 4.72 12.88 -14.53
N LEU A 524 5.58 11.88 -14.66
CA LEU A 524 6.93 11.88 -14.11
C LEU A 524 7.87 12.86 -14.85
N GLY A 525 7.57 13.19 -16.10
CA GLY A 525 8.39 14.09 -16.91
C GLY A 525 9.65 13.43 -17.44
N LEU A 526 9.50 12.19 -17.91
CA LEU A 526 10.61 11.34 -18.34
C LEU A 526 10.85 11.37 -19.85
N HIS A 527 10.07 12.14 -20.62
CA HIS A 527 10.37 12.35 -22.03
C HIS A 527 11.58 13.27 -22.21
N GLN A 528 12.35 13.03 -23.27
CA GLN A 528 13.49 13.87 -23.65
C GLN A 528 13.13 15.36 -23.66
N GLY A 529 14.03 16.19 -23.09
CA GLY A 529 13.87 17.64 -22.96
C GLY A 529 13.16 18.09 -21.70
N GLN A 530 12.58 17.18 -20.90
CA GLN A 530 11.95 17.52 -19.63
C GLN A 530 12.96 17.46 -18.48
N ALA A 531 12.75 18.29 -17.45
CA ALA A 531 13.67 18.41 -16.32
C ALA A 531 13.82 17.09 -15.53
N GLY A 532 12.74 16.33 -15.36
CA GLY A 532 12.77 15.01 -14.70
C GLY A 532 13.68 14.02 -15.44
N ARG A 533 13.55 13.96 -16.77
CA ARG A 533 14.42 13.16 -17.63
C ARG A 533 15.89 13.56 -17.49
N GLN A 534 16.20 14.85 -17.54
CA GLN A 534 17.58 15.34 -17.45
C GLN A 534 18.23 14.97 -16.10
N ARG A 535 17.51 15.18 -14.98
CA ARG A 535 18.00 14.77 -13.65
C ARG A 535 18.32 13.29 -13.58
N LEU A 536 17.47 12.46 -14.20
CA LEU A 536 17.67 11.03 -14.19
C LEU A 536 18.86 10.62 -15.05
N GLU A 537 19.01 11.18 -16.25
CA GLU A 537 20.21 10.95 -17.07
C GLU A 537 21.50 11.37 -16.36
N ASP A 538 21.48 12.49 -15.63
CA ASP A 538 22.62 12.96 -14.84
C ASP A 538 22.92 12.00 -13.67
N TYR A 539 21.90 11.51 -12.98
CA TYR A 539 22.04 10.47 -11.95
C TYR A 539 22.68 9.19 -12.52
N TYR A 540 22.15 8.67 -13.62
CA TYR A 540 22.69 7.46 -14.27
C TYR A 540 24.16 7.66 -14.70
N ARG A 541 24.50 8.83 -15.25
CA ARG A 541 25.88 9.17 -15.64
C ARG A 541 26.80 9.23 -14.43
N ARG A 542 26.37 9.90 -13.35
CA ARG A 542 27.15 10.05 -12.11
C ARG A 542 27.49 8.69 -11.47
N HIS A 543 26.56 7.76 -11.51
CA HIS A 543 26.70 6.43 -10.90
C HIS A 543 27.13 5.33 -11.88
N GLN A 544 27.41 5.67 -13.15
CA GLN A 544 27.83 4.75 -14.20
C GLN A 544 26.85 3.57 -14.39
N LEU A 545 25.55 3.87 -14.34
CA LEU A 545 24.47 2.90 -14.49
C LEU A 545 24.03 2.78 -15.96
N ASP A 546 23.45 1.63 -16.32
CA ASP A 546 22.86 1.43 -17.65
C ASP A 546 21.54 2.20 -17.81
N ALA A 547 21.58 3.27 -18.60
CA ALA A 547 20.42 4.08 -18.96
C ALA A 547 19.61 3.50 -20.13
N GLY A 548 19.84 2.26 -20.58
CA GLY A 548 19.16 1.69 -21.76
C GLY A 548 17.63 1.67 -21.67
N TRP A 549 17.06 1.57 -20.47
CA TRP A 549 15.60 1.63 -20.29
C TRP A 549 15.01 3.01 -20.62
N LEU A 550 15.79 4.08 -20.44
CA LEU A 550 15.39 5.44 -20.77
C LEU A 550 15.19 5.63 -22.28
N GLN A 551 15.88 4.87 -23.13
CA GLN A 551 15.63 4.88 -24.58
C GLN A 551 14.26 4.28 -24.93
N ARG A 552 13.73 3.37 -24.10
CA ARG A 552 12.37 2.83 -24.31
C ARG A 552 11.29 3.86 -24.04
N VAL A 553 11.52 4.79 -23.10
CA VAL A 553 10.60 5.91 -22.83
C VAL A 553 10.38 6.75 -24.09
N ASP A 554 11.38 6.86 -24.95
CA ASP A 554 11.30 7.66 -26.18
C ASP A 554 10.32 7.07 -27.21
N GLN A 555 10.02 5.77 -27.11
CA GLN A 555 9.02 5.09 -27.94
C GLN A 555 7.57 5.44 -27.56
N TYR A 556 7.37 6.15 -26.44
CA TYR A 556 6.05 6.56 -25.91
C TYR A 556 5.73 8.04 -26.18
N ARG A 557 6.57 8.75 -26.95
CA ARG A 557 6.38 10.19 -27.28
C ARG A 557 5.13 10.50 -28.12
N ALA A 558 4.58 9.51 -28.83
CA ALA A 558 3.46 9.67 -29.76
C ALA A 558 2.20 8.89 -29.35
N SER A 559 2.22 8.18 -28.22
CA SER A 559 1.08 7.39 -27.75
C SER A 559 0.11 8.22 -26.96
#